data_AF-A0A1F4S138-F1
#
_entry.id   AF-A0A1F4S138-F1
#
_cell.length_a   1.000
_cell.length_b   1.000
_cell.length_c   1.000
_cell.angle_alpha   90.00
_cell.angle_beta   90.00
_cell.angle_gamma   90.00
#
_symmetry.space_group_name_H-M   'P 1'
#
loop_
_entity.id
_entity.type
_entity.pdbx_description
1 polymer ?
#
loop_
_entity_poly.entity_id
_entity_poly.type
_entity_poly.pdbx_seq_one_letter_code
_entity_poly.pdbx_strand_id
1 'polypeptide(L)'
;MVRIPGDGAGKPPIPPPVTHGDSVKTQETKPENMKSTPTPKEGFARGPEYDAQAIATRMAALTLEAKEKDLKNLDFKKIVESAIKETGLKDPQSAMEEANRKLQKEIDAVLKAIKENEELMEEADAWEEFGKMLEQELSEEQVGEFLGAIKESIQEYKG
;
A
#
# COMPACT_ATOMS: atom_id res chain seq x y z
N MET A 1 -33.09 1.89 -39.61
CA MET A 1 -33.20 2.39 -38.21
C MET A 1 -32.11 1.75 -37.39
N VAL A 2 -31.15 2.55 -36.93
CA VAL A 2 -29.91 2.16 -36.24
C VAL A 2 -30.00 2.58 -34.78
N ARG A 3 -29.47 1.77 -33.85
CA ARG A 3 -29.27 2.07 -32.42
C ARG A 3 -27.81 1.72 -32.05
N ILE A 4 -26.92 2.73 -31.88
CA ILE A 4 -26.16 3.24 -30.68
C ILE A 4 -25.33 2.19 -29.89
N PRO A 5 -24.27 2.53 -29.09
CA PRO A 5 -23.36 3.70 -29.00
C PRO A 5 -21.85 3.33 -28.87
N GLY A 6 -20.93 4.29 -29.10
CA GLY A 6 -19.65 4.32 -28.37
C GLY A 6 -18.35 4.43 -29.17
N ASP A 7 -18.17 5.53 -29.90
CA ASP A 7 -16.83 6.04 -30.25
C ASP A 7 -16.14 6.56 -28.99
N GLY A 8 -14.83 6.30 -28.83
CA GLY A 8 -14.02 7.13 -27.93
C GLY A 8 -12.84 6.43 -27.28
N ALA A 9 -11.78 6.21 -28.06
CA ALA A 9 -10.45 5.93 -27.56
C ALA A 9 -9.95 7.01 -26.58
N GLY A 10 -9.26 6.56 -25.52
CA GLY A 10 -8.17 7.24 -24.81
C GLY A 10 -8.27 8.74 -24.54
N LYS A 11 -8.70 9.12 -23.33
CA LYS A 11 -8.22 10.33 -22.64
C LYS A 11 -8.01 10.03 -21.15
N PRO A 12 -6.87 10.39 -20.54
CA PRO A 12 -6.67 10.26 -19.10
C PRO A 12 -7.60 11.22 -18.33
N PRO A 13 -7.98 10.90 -17.08
CA PRO A 13 -8.91 11.71 -16.31
C PRO A 13 -8.32 13.10 -16.00
N ILE A 14 -9.11 14.13 -16.29
CA ILE A 14 -8.79 15.55 -16.02
C ILE A 14 -8.95 15.79 -14.51
N PRO A 15 -7.97 16.40 -13.81
CA PRO A 15 -8.13 16.78 -12.40
C PRO A 15 -9.18 17.91 -12.24
N PRO A 16 -9.92 17.95 -11.12
CA PRO A 16 -10.97 18.95 -10.91
C PRO A 16 -10.40 20.38 -10.89
N PRO A 17 -11.15 21.38 -11.38
CA PRO A 17 -10.69 22.76 -11.48
C PRO A 17 -10.57 23.42 -10.10
N VAL A 18 -9.46 24.09 -9.85
CA VAL A 18 -9.29 25.00 -8.71
C VAL A 18 -10.03 26.29 -9.03
N THR A 19 -11.24 26.47 -8.48
CA THR A 19 -11.95 27.74 -8.52
C THR A 19 -11.47 28.63 -7.37
N HIS A 20 -10.70 29.66 -7.68
CA HIS A 20 -10.57 30.85 -6.82
C HIS A 20 -11.82 31.71 -7.03
N GLY A 21 -12.58 31.95 -5.97
CA GLY A 21 -13.77 32.78 -6.01
C GLY A 21 -14.01 33.47 -4.67
N ASP A 22 -13.60 34.74 -4.60
CA ASP A 22 -14.20 35.71 -3.68
C ASP A 22 -15.69 35.86 -4.04
N SER A 23 -16.59 35.60 -3.08
CA SER A 23 -17.70 36.49 -2.70
C SER A 23 -18.75 35.77 -1.84
N VAL A 24 -19.14 36.48 -0.80
CA VAL A 24 -20.13 36.17 0.24
C VAL A 24 -21.57 36.18 -0.32
N LYS A 25 -22.40 35.18 0.02
CA LYS A 25 -23.76 35.38 0.57
C LYS A 25 -24.43 34.09 1.07
N THR A 26 -25.05 34.27 2.24
CA THR A 26 -25.78 33.40 3.16
C THR A 26 -26.86 32.49 2.54
N GLN A 27 -26.97 31.25 3.03
CA GLN A 27 -28.27 30.62 3.36
C GLN A 27 -28.12 29.55 4.45
N GLU A 28 -28.93 29.68 5.49
CA GLU A 28 -29.06 28.78 6.65
C GLU A 28 -29.53 27.37 6.24
N THR A 29 -29.00 26.34 6.89
CA THR A 29 -29.78 25.17 7.35
C THR A 29 -28.97 24.36 8.39
N LYS A 30 -29.41 24.48 9.65
CA LYS A 30 -29.33 23.56 10.81
C LYS A 30 -28.25 22.45 10.83
N PRO A 31 -27.37 22.39 11.84
CA PRO A 31 -26.80 21.14 12.31
C PRO A 31 -27.48 20.69 13.61
N GLU A 32 -28.22 19.59 13.52
CA GLU A 32 -28.65 18.78 14.65
C GLU A 32 -27.67 17.60 14.76
N ASN A 33 -26.61 17.77 15.56
CA ASN A 33 -26.01 16.66 16.30
C ASN A 33 -25.10 17.21 17.39
N MET A 34 -25.72 17.47 18.54
CA MET A 34 -25.03 17.73 19.80
C MET A 34 -24.29 16.46 20.21
N LYS A 35 -22.96 16.45 20.07
CA LYS A 35 -22.13 15.69 21.01
C LYS A 35 -21.91 16.61 22.20
N SER A 36 -22.67 16.33 23.25
CA SER A 36 -22.74 17.05 24.52
C SER A 36 -21.36 17.35 25.10
N THR A 37 -20.93 18.61 25.02
CA THR A 37 -19.96 19.16 25.96
C THR A 37 -20.60 19.18 27.34
N PRO A 38 -19.92 18.71 28.41
CA PRO A 38 -20.46 18.84 29.75
C PRO A 38 -20.59 20.34 30.07
N THR A 39 -21.81 20.76 30.39
CA THR A 39 -22.14 22.12 30.80
C THR A 39 -21.30 22.47 32.04
N PRO A 40 -20.57 23.60 32.07
CA PRO A 40 -19.87 24.03 33.27
C PRO A 40 -20.92 24.40 34.31
N LYS A 41 -20.92 23.71 35.45
CA LYS A 41 -21.75 24.10 36.59
C LYS A 41 -21.32 25.51 37.02
N GLU A 42 -22.25 26.46 37.00
CA GLU A 42 -22.10 27.76 37.63
C GLU A 42 -21.75 27.55 39.11
N GLY A 43 -20.57 28.03 39.52
CA GLY A 43 -20.16 27.96 40.92
C GLY A 43 -18.68 27.89 41.23
N PHE A 44 -17.75 27.98 40.27
CA PHE A 44 -16.32 28.03 40.58
C PHE A 44 -15.64 29.26 39.98
N ALA A 45 -14.93 29.96 40.87
CA ALA A 45 -14.31 31.26 40.74
C ALA A 45 -13.59 31.50 39.40
N ARG A 46 -13.91 32.63 38.76
CA ARG A 46 -13.06 33.26 37.75
C ARG A 46 -11.78 33.74 38.42
N GLY A 47 -10.69 32.99 38.24
CA GLY A 47 -9.34 33.43 38.55
C GLY A 47 -8.42 33.19 37.34
N PRO A 48 -7.32 33.96 37.20
CA PRO A 48 -6.37 33.83 36.09
C PRO A 48 -5.71 32.45 35.99
N GLU A 49 -5.82 31.61 37.02
CA GLU A 49 -5.23 30.27 37.09
C GLU A 49 -5.85 29.28 36.08
N TYR A 50 -7.17 29.33 35.85
CA TYR A 50 -7.83 28.46 34.87
C TYR A 50 -7.44 28.82 33.42
N ASP A 51 -7.22 30.11 33.16
CA ASP A 51 -6.77 30.59 31.85
C ASP A 51 -5.28 30.28 31.65
N ALA A 52 -4.46 30.41 32.70
CA ALA A 52 -3.06 30.00 32.70
C ALA A 52 -2.90 28.48 32.47
N GLN A 53 -3.79 27.66 33.03
CA GLN A 53 -3.76 26.21 32.84
C GLN A 53 -4.18 25.84 31.41
N ALA A 54 -5.15 26.55 30.82
CA ALA A 54 -5.54 26.38 29.42
C ALA A 54 -4.41 26.82 28.46
N ILE A 55 -3.75 27.95 28.74
CA ILE A 55 -2.59 28.43 27.99
C ILE A 55 -1.42 27.44 28.14
N ALA A 56 -1.13 26.96 29.34
CA ALA A 56 -0.09 25.98 29.60
C ALA A 56 -0.35 24.67 28.85
N THR A 57 -1.60 24.21 28.79
CA THR A 57 -1.98 22.99 28.05
C THR A 57 -1.78 23.19 26.53
N ARG A 58 -2.16 24.35 25.99
CA ARG A 58 -1.91 24.68 24.57
C ARG A 58 -0.43 24.79 24.26
N MET A 59 0.34 25.44 25.13
CA MET A 59 1.79 25.54 24.99
C MET A 59 2.44 24.15 25.06
N ALA A 60 2.02 23.29 25.98
CA ALA A 60 2.49 21.92 26.08
C ALA A 60 2.18 21.13 24.80
N ALA A 61 0.97 21.24 24.25
CA ALA A 61 0.59 20.60 22.98
C ALA A 61 1.46 21.10 21.82
N LEU A 62 1.67 22.41 21.69
CA LEU A 62 2.54 22.99 20.67
C LEU A 62 4.01 22.56 20.82
N THR A 63 4.51 22.46 22.05
CA THR A 63 5.88 21.96 22.30
C THR A 63 6.02 20.48 21.95
N LEU A 64 4.95 19.68 22.15
CA LEU A 64 4.95 18.26 21.81
C LEU A 64 4.92 18.07 20.30
N GLU A 65 4.10 18.86 19.59
CA GLU A 65 4.08 18.88 18.12
C GLU A 65 5.42 19.34 17.52
N ALA A 66 6.06 20.34 18.12
CA ALA A 66 7.39 20.80 17.71
C ALA A 66 8.45 19.70 17.91
N LYS A 67 8.45 19.01 19.06
CA LYS A 67 9.34 17.88 19.32
C LYS A 67 9.09 16.71 18.37
N GLU A 68 7.84 16.43 18.03
CA GLU A 68 7.50 15.39 17.05
C GLU A 68 8.04 15.73 15.66
N LYS A 69 7.93 16.99 15.23
CA LYS A 69 8.53 17.47 13.97
C LYS A 69 10.05 17.37 14.00
N ASP A 70 10.69 17.73 15.11
CA ASP A 70 12.14 17.62 15.27
C ASP A 70 12.63 16.17 15.21
N LEU A 71 11.89 15.23 15.83
CA LEU A 71 12.18 13.80 15.73
C LEU A 71 12.06 13.29 14.30
N LYS A 72 10.97 13.64 13.59
CA LYS A 72 10.79 13.30 12.17
C LYS A 72 11.92 13.84 11.30
N ASN A 73 12.38 15.07 11.56
CA ASN A 73 13.50 15.67 10.86
C ASN A 73 14.83 14.94 11.15
N LEU A 74 15.02 14.49 12.39
CA LEU A 74 16.21 13.72 12.79
C LEU A 74 16.24 12.35 12.10
N ASP A 75 15.09 11.68 12.03
CA ASP A 75 14.96 10.39 11.35
C ASP A 75 15.14 10.53 9.85
N PHE A 76 14.60 11.58 9.25
CA PHE A 76 14.83 11.90 7.84
C PHE A 76 16.33 12.13 7.54
N LYS A 77 17.05 12.87 8.40
CA LYS A 77 18.50 13.06 8.22
C LYS A 77 19.26 11.73 8.27
N LYS A 78 18.92 10.83 9.19
CA LYS A 78 19.53 9.49 9.25
C LYS A 78 19.25 8.67 8.00
N ILE A 79 18.04 8.77 7.44
CA ILE A 79 17.67 8.09 6.19
C ILE A 79 18.53 8.62 5.03
N VAL A 80 18.67 9.95 4.92
CA VAL A 80 19.50 10.58 3.89
C VAL A 80 20.97 10.19 4.03
N GLU A 81 21.51 10.22 5.25
CA GLU A 81 22.90 9.80 5.52
C GLU A 81 23.13 8.32 5.17
N SER A 82 22.15 7.46 5.45
CA SER A 82 22.21 6.04 5.09
C SER A 82 22.18 5.85 3.58
N ALA A 83 21.29 6.57 2.87
CA ALA A 83 21.22 6.54 1.41
C ALA A 83 22.52 7.06 0.76
N ILE A 84 23.12 8.13 1.29
CA ILE A 84 24.43 8.65 0.86
C ILE A 84 25.53 7.62 1.10
N LYS A 85 25.52 6.93 2.24
CA LYS A 85 26.51 5.90 2.57
C LYS A 85 26.37 4.67 1.66
N GLU A 86 25.15 4.28 1.31
CA GLU A 86 24.87 3.12 0.46
C GLU A 86 25.17 3.38 -1.02
N THR A 87 24.87 4.58 -1.52
CA THR A 87 25.06 4.96 -2.93
C THR A 87 26.42 5.60 -3.20
N GLY A 88 27.06 6.17 -2.17
CA GLY A 88 28.31 6.94 -2.28
C GLY A 88 28.11 8.34 -2.90
N LEU A 89 26.87 8.74 -3.20
CA LEU A 89 26.56 10.04 -3.78
C LEU A 89 26.58 11.13 -2.71
N LYS A 90 27.26 12.25 -3.02
CA LYS A 90 27.33 13.41 -2.11
C LYS A 90 26.06 14.26 -2.12
N ASP A 91 25.28 14.19 -3.19
CA ASP A 91 24.01 14.90 -3.30
C ASP A 91 22.89 14.08 -2.65
N PRO A 92 22.22 14.60 -1.59
CA PRO A 92 21.19 13.87 -0.86
C PRO A 92 19.97 13.49 -1.70
N GLN A 93 19.57 14.33 -2.66
CA GLN A 93 18.43 14.01 -3.53
C GLN A 93 18.76 12.86 -4.46
N SER A 94 19.88 12.95 -5.18
CA SER A 94 20.32 11.87 -6.07
C SER A 94 20.59 10.57 -5.31
N ALA A 95 21.15 10.63 -4.08
CA ALA A 95 21.39 9.47 -3.23
C ALA A 95 20.09 8.75 -2.84
N MET A 96 19.05 9.51 -2.46
CA MET A 96 17.75 8.92 -2.13
C MET A 96 17.06 8.30 -3.35
N GLU A 97 17.12 8.97 -4.51
CA GLU A 97 16.52 8.43 -5.74
C GLU A 97 17.19 7.14 -6.18
N GLU A 98 18.52 7.06 -6.12
CA GLU A 98 19.25 5.85 -6.50
C GLU A 98 19.06 4.72 -5.48
N ALA A 99 19.06 5.02 -4.17
CA ALA A 99 18.73 4.04 -3.14
C ALA A 99 17.31 3.49 -3.31
N ASN A 100 16.33 4.36 -3.58
CA ASN A 100 14.95 3.95 -3.84
C ASN A 100 14.84 3.09 -5.11
N ARG A 101 15.54 3.48 -6.18
CA ARG A 101 15.58 2.69 -7.42
C ARG A 101 16.20 1.31 -7.21
N LYS A 102 17.26 1.22 -6.40
CA LYS A 102 17.90 -0.06 -6.07
C LYS A 102 16.97 -0.93 -5.24
N LEU A 103 16.33 -0.36 -4.22
CA LEU A 103 15.36 -1.07 -3.38
C LEU A 103 14.17 -1.59 -4.20
N GLN A 104 13.63 -0.80 -5.11
CA GLN A 104 12.55 -1.25 -6.00
C GLN A 104 12.96 -2.45 -6.86
N LYS A 105 14.18 -2.46 -7.40
CA LYS A 105 14.69 -3.61 -8.15
C LYS A 105 14.82 -4.86 -7.28
N GLU A 106 15.27 -4.71 -6.04
CA GLU A 106 15.35 -5.83 -5.09
C GLU A 106 13.97 -6.37 -4.75
N ILE A 107 12.99 -5.50 -4.53
CA ILE A 107 11.59 -5.88 -4.33
C ILE A 107 11.05 -6.63 -5.55
N ASP A 108 11.26 -6.12 -6.77
CA ASP A 108 10.79 -6.77 -8.00
C ASP A 108 11.43 -8.16 -8.19
N ALA A 109 12.71 -8.31 -7.86
CA ALA A 109 13.39 -9.60 -7.92
C ALA A 109 12.78 -10.61 -6.93
N VAL A 110 12.50 -10.18 -5.70
CA VAL A 110 11.85 -11.02 -4.69
C VAL A 110 10.42 -11.38 -5.11
N LEU A 111 9.65 -10.42 -5.62
CA LEU A 111 8.31 -10.67 -6.12
C LEU A 111 8.29 -11.66 -7.29
N LYS A 112 9.28 -11.59 -8.19
CA LYS A 112 9.43 -12.57 -9.28
C LYS A 112 9.70 -13.97 -8.73
N ALA A 113 10.60 -14.09 -7.76
CA ALA A 113 10.89 -15.38 -7.12
C ALA A 113 9.67 -15.95 -6.37
N ILE A 114 8.87 -15.11 -5.72
CA ILE A 114 7.63 -15.53 -5.07
C ILE A 114 6.64 -16.07 -6.11
N LYS A 115 6.46 -15.38 -7.24
CA LYS A 115 5.58 -15.84 -8.32
C LYS A 115 6.05 -17.15 -8.95
N GLU A 116 7.35 -17.29 -9.20
CA GLU A 116 7.91 -18.55 -9.71
C GLU A 116 7.65 -19.70 -8.73
N ASN A 117 7.78 -19.46 -7.42
CA ASN A 117 7.44 -20.47 -6.41
C ASN A 117 5.93 -20.77 -6.33
N GLU A 118 5.07 -19.77 -6.54
CA GLU A 118 3.62 -19.94 -6.60
C GLU A 118 3.23 -20.79 -7.82
N GLU A 119 3.77 -20.49 -8.99
CA GLU A 119 3.57 -21.30 -10.21
C GLU A 119 4.05 -22.75 -10.01
N LEU A 120 5.21 -22.95 -9.36
CA LEU A 120 5.71 -24.29 -9.03
C LEU A 120 4.80 -25.03 -8.03
N MET A 121 4.18 -24.31 -7.10
CA MET A 121 3.24 -24.87 -6.14
C MET A 121 1.92 -25.25 -6.82
N GLU A 122 1.40 -24.42 -7.71
CA GLU A 122 0.24 -24.75 -8.54
C GLU A 122 0.52 -25.97 -9.44
N GLU A 123 1.72 -26.06 -10.02
CA GLU A 123 2.11 -27.23 -10.80
C GLU A 123 2.20 -28.48 -9.92
N ALA A 124 2.77 -28.37 -8.72
CA ALA A 124 2.83 -29.47 -7.76
C ALA A 124 1.44 -29.95 -7.32
N ASP A 125 0.52 -29.02 -7.05
CA ASP A 125 -0.87 -29.33 -6.72
C ASP A 125 -1.56 -30.04 -7.89
N ALA A 126 -1.34 -29.59 -9.14
CA ALA A 126 -1.86 -30.25 -10.33
C ALA A 126 -1.31 -31.68 -10.50
N TRP A 127 -0.02 -31.91 -10.21
CA TRP A 127 0.57 -33.25 -10.21
C TRP A 127 -0.01 -34.13 -9.11
N GLU A 128 -0.29 -33.58 -7.93
CA GLU A 128 -0.94 -34.32 -6.84
C GLU A 128 -2.39 -34.70 -7.18
N GLU A 129 -3.17 -33.77 -7.73
CA GLU A 129 -4.53 -34.03 -8.22
C GLU A 129 -4.53 -35.09 -9.32
N PHE A 130 -3.58 -35.01 -10.26
CA PHE A 130 -3.42 -36.02 -11.31
C PHE A 130 -3.07 -37.39 -10.72
N GLY A 131 -2.17 -37.46 -9.75
CA GLY A 131 -1.85 -38.69 -9.03
C GLY A 131 -3.07 -39.31 -8.35
N LYS A 132 -3.87 -38.48 -7.65
CA LYS A 132 -5.13 -38.92 -7.03
C LYS A 132 -6.14 -39.44 -8.05
N MET A 133 -6.24 -38.81 -9.22
CA MET A 133 -7.11 -39.26 -10.30
C MET A 133 -6.68 -40.63 -10.82
N LEU A 134 -5.38 -40.83 -11.04
CA LEU A 134 -4.84 -42.13 -11.47
C LEU A 134 -5.10 -43.23 -10.43
N GLU A 135 -4.91 -42.93 -9.14
CA GLU A 135 -5.18 -43.89 -8.06
C GLU A 135 -6.68 -44.25 -7.92
N GLN A 136 -7.58 -43.33 -8.28
CA GLN A 136 -9.02 -43.55 -8.21
C GLN A 136 -9.58 -44.31 -9.43
N GLU A 137 -9.02 -44.05 -10.62
CA GLU A 137 -9.56 -44.57 -11.88
C GLU A 137 -8.85 -45.81 -12.42
N LEU A 138 -7.63 -46.09 -11.97
CA LEU A 138 -6.78 -47.16 -12.52
C LEU A 138 -6.22 -48.08 -11.42
N SER A 139 -5.95 -49.34 -11.79
CA SER A 139 -5.17 -50.23 -10.94
C SER A 139 -3.67 -49.92 -11.02
N GLU A 140 -2.89 -50.37 -10.02
CA GLU A 140 -1.43 -50.16 -9.99
C GLU A 140 -0.72 -50.67 -11.27
N GLU A 141 -1.19 -51.79 -11.84
CA GLU A 141 -0.64 -52.33 -13.10
C GLU A 141 -0.91 -51.39 -14.29
N GLN A 142 -2.13 -50.83 -14.37
CA GLN A 142 -2.51 -49.90 -15.44
C GLN A 142 -1.78 -48.55 -15.32
N VAL A 143 -1.57 -48.05 -14.10
CA VAL A 143 -0.75 -46.86 -13.85
C VAL A 143 0.69 -47.10 -14.30
N GLY A 144 1.24 -48.29 -14.01
CA GLY A 144 2.58 -48.69 -14.46
C GLY A 144 2.74 -48.72 -15.97
N GLU A 145 1.77 -49.31 -16.69
CA GLU A 145 1.75 -49.33 -18.16
C GLU A 145 1.61 -47.91 -18.75
N PHE A 146 0.73 -47.09 -18.18
CA PHE A 146 0.52 -45.70 -18.60
C PHE A 146 1.78 -44.84 -18.43
N LEU A 147 2.43 -44.91 -17.27
CA LEU A 147 3.70 -44.20 -17.02
C LEU A 147 4.82 -44.72 -17.91
N GLY A 148 4.82 -46.02 -18.22
CA GLY A 148 5.73 -46.63 -19.20
C GLY A 148 5.57 -46.03 -20.59
N ALA A 149 4.34 -45.96 -21.11
CA ALA A 149 4.03 -45.37 -22.41
C ALA A 149 4.39 -43.87 -22.47
N ILE A 150 4.13 -43.10 -21.40
CA ILE A 150 4.55 -41.71 -21.31
C ILE A 150 6.07 -41.60 -21.39
N LYS A 151 6.80 -42.42 -20.65
CA LYS A 151 8.26 -42.39 -20.62
C LYS A 151 8.87 -42.68 -21.99
N GLU A 152 8.33 -43.65 -22.72
CA GLU A 152 8.75 -43.95 -24.09
C GLU A 152 8.47 -42.77 -25.04
N SER A 153 7.28 -42.16 -24.97
CA SER A 153 6.95 -41.00 -25.81
C SER A 153 7.86 -39.77 -25.55
N ILE A 154 8.24 -39.52 -24.29
CA ILE A 154 9.16 -38.43 -23.94
C ILE A 154 10.58 -38.73 -24.46
N GLN A 155 11.00 -39.99 -24.46
CA GLN A 155 12.29 -40.38 -25.02
C GLN A 155 12.31 -40.24 -26.55
N GLU A 156 11.24 -40.63 -27.25
CA GLU A 156 11.11 -40.42 -28.69
C GLU A 156 11.08 -38.94 -29.08
N TYR A 157 10.46 -38.07 -28.27
CA TYR A 157 10.43 -36.63 -28.53
C TYR A 157 11.78 -35.92 -28.31
N LYS A 158 12.67 -36.51 -27.50
CA LYS A 158 14.01 -35.97 -27.21
C LYS A 158 15.12 -36.53 -28.10
N GLY A 159 14.83 -37.57 -28.90
CA GLY A 159 15.74 -38.15 -29.91
C GLY A 159 15.62 -37.47 -31.25
#